data_AF-A0A258PZY9-F1
#
_entry.id   AF-A0A258PZY9-F1
#
_cell.length_a   1.000
_cell.length_b   1.000
_cell.length_c   1.000
_cell.angle_alpha   90.00
_cell.angle_beta   90.00
_cell.angle_gamma   90.00
#
_symmetry.space_group_name_H-M   'P 1'
#
loop_
_entity.id
_entity.type
_entity.pdbx_description
1 polymer ?
#
loop_
_entity_poly.entity_id
_entity_poly.type
_entity_poly.pdbx_seq_one_letter_code
_entity_poly.pdbx_strand_id
1 'polypeptide(L)'
;MLIRQESVDAKGALKDLPTASPLPTANLVLVFSSVKRFSEGKLQTFLKARYPTAQIVGCTTSGEINVTGVYDDSIQITAIMWEKVVQRVAQTKMSGMQNSFETAALLAKQLKADTLKALVVISDGLNVNGSELLKGFQSVLGEIPIIGGLAGDGGAFVKTLQLFNETVSDGMIIAVGLYGDSLIVSSGALGGWKPYGPPRKITKSEKNIVYEMDGKPALPLYRMYIGEAFSKGLPGTGLKFPLAIIEEGKRDVEKIRTLLAVNAEENSLTFAGNVEEGETVRLCQTNHDRLVEGAGGAAELVMDGLGENKTNQTGLAL
;
A
#
# COMPACT_ATOMS: atom_id res chain seq x y z
N MET A 1 5.70 -5.44 -23.68
CA MET A 1 4.88 -4.54 -22.81
C MET A 1 5.20 -3.11 -23.20
N LEU A 2 4.17 -2.26 -23.36
CA LEU A 2 4.36 -0.83 -23.56
C LEU A 2 3.81 -0.08 -22.35
N ILE A 3 4.57 0.90 -21.86
CA ILE A 3 4.18 1.75 -20.72
C ILE A 3 4.28 3.21 -21.13
N ARG A 4 3.26 3.99 -20.78
CA ARG A 4 3.28 5.46 -20.89
C ARG A 4 2.76 6.05 -19.60
N GLN A 5 3.41 7.12 -19.17
CA GLN A 5 3.04 7.83 -17.95
C GLN A 5 2.71 9.27 -18.26
N GLU A 6 1.69 9.78 -17.58
CA GLU A 6 1.30 11.18 -17.56
C GLU A 6 1.09 11.61 -16.12
N SER A 7 1.33 12.87 -15.84
CA SER A 7 1.10 13.44 -14.51
C SER A 7 0.41 14.78 -14.60
N VAL A 8 -0.42 15.09 -13.62
CA VAL A 8 -0.96 16.44 -13.41
C VAL A 8 -0.52 16.90 -12.04
N ASP A 9 0.30 17.94 -11.97
CA ASP A 9 0.75 18.50 -10.69
C ASP A 9 -0.38 19.26 -9.96
N ALA A 10 -0.08 19.81 -8.79
CA ALA A 10 -1.02 20.56 -7.96
C ALA A 10 -1.59 21.84 -8.62
N LYS A 11 -0.90 22.40 -9.62
CA LYS A 11 -1.31 23.62 -10.33
C LYS A 11 -2.05 23.31 -11.63
N GLY A 12 -1.82 22.13 -12.20
CA GLY A 12 -2.45 21.68 -13.43
C GLY A 12 -3.87 21.15 -13.22
N ALA A 13 -4.58 21.01 -14.33
CA ALA A 13 -5.89 20.38 -14.43
C ALA A 13 -5.86 19.25 -15.46
N LEU A 14 -6.83 18.33 -15.39
CA LEU A 14 -6.96 17.23 -16.36
C LEU A 14 -6.98 17.70 -17.83
N LYS A 15 -7.52 18.89 -18.10
CA LYS A 15 -7.58 19.50 -19.44
C LYS A 15 -6.20 19.94 -19.98
N ASP A 16 -5.19 20.04 -19.11
CA ASP A 16 -3.84 20.46 -19.50
C ASP A 16 -3.03 19.27 -20.06
N LEU A 17 -3.53 18.04 -19.88
CA LEU A 17 -2.99 16.87 -20.57
C LEU A 17 -3.32 16.94 -22.07
N PRO A 18 -2.45 16.41 -22.95
CA PRO A 18 -2.72 16.33 -24.39
C PRO A 18 -4.07 15.67 -24.68
N THR A 19 -4.84 16.16 -25.66
CA THR A 19 -6.17 15.61 -25.96
C THR A 19 -6.14 14.12 -26.29
N ALA A 20 -5.14 13.68 -27.06
CA ALA A 20 -4.90 12.26 -27.32
C ALA A 20 -4.20 11.59 -26.14
N SER A 21 -4.65 10.39 -25.80
CA SER A 21 -3.92 9.51 -24.88
C SER A 21 -2.57 9.11 -25.48
N PRO A 22 -1.48 9.02 -24.69
CA PRO A 22 -0.20 8.53 -25.18
C PRO A 22 -0.21 7.02 -25.47
N LEU A 23 -1.22 6.29 -24.98
CA LEU A 23 -1.40 4.85 -25.23
C LEU A 23 -2.89 4.49 -25.20
N PRO A 24 -3.69 4.84 -26.23
CA PRO A 24 -5.14 4.60 -26.25
C PRO A 24 -5.51 3.11 -26.29
N THR A 25 -4.56 2.26 -26.69
CA THR A 25 -4.67 0.81 -26.72
C THR A 25 -4.30 0.13 -25.39
N ALA A 26 -3.99 0.89 -24.34
CA ALA A 26 -3.70 0.32 -23.03
C ALA A 26 -4.84 -0.58 -22.55
N ASN A 27 -4.49 -1.73 -21.96
CA ASN A 27 -5.44 -2.69 -21.41
C ASN A 27 -5.47 -2.69 -19.87
N LEU A 28 -4.56 -1.98 -19.23
CA LEU A 28 -4.57 -1.65 -17.80
C LEU A 28 -4.09 -0.20 -17.62
N VAL A 29 -4.76 0.55 -16.75
CA VAL A 29 -4.35 1.90 -16.34
C VAL A 29 -4.33 1.95 -14.82
N LEU A 30 -3.19 2.36 -14.26
CA LEU A 30 -3.02 2.61 -12.84
C LEU A 30 -3.07 4.11 -12.56
N VAL A 31 -3.81 4.51 -11.52
CA VAL A 31 -3.98 5.93 -11.15
C VAL A 31 -3.76 6.11 -9.65
N PHE A 32 -2.82 6.98 -9.31
CA PHE A 32 -2.47 7.33 -7.93
C PHE A 32 -2.58 8.84 -7.74
N SER A 33 -3.21 9.29 -6.66
CA SER A 33 -3.50 10.72 -6.51
C SER A 33 -3.90 11.10 -5.08
N SER A 34 -4.00 12.39 -4.77
CA SER A 34 -4.55 12.83 -3.49
C SER A 34 -6.08 12.66 -3.44
N VAL A 35 -6.63 12.60 -2.22
CA VAL A 35 -8.09 12.52 -1.99
C VAL A 35 -8.84 13.68 -2.66
N LYS A 36 -8.25 14.88 -2.61
CA LYS A 36 -8.79 16.09 -3.23
C LYS A 36 -8.98 15.91 -4.73
N ARG A 37 -7.95 15.40 -5.42
CA ARG A 37 -7.92 15.21 -6.87
C ARG A 37 -8.84 14.07 -7.33
N PHE A 38 -8.92 12.96 -6.59
CA PHE A 38 -9.91 11.90 -6.85
C PHE A 38 -11.36 12.36 -6.74
N SER A 39 -11.59 13.38 -5.90
CA SER A 39 -12.92 13.96 -5.69
C SER A 39 -13.30 15.01 -6.74
N GLU A 40 -12.40 15.36 -7.65
CA GLU A 40 -12.72 16.18 -8.82
C GLU A 40 -13.58 15.33 -9.76
N GLY A 41 -14.91 15.52 -9.72
CA GLY A 41 -15.94 14.62 -10.30
C GLY A 41 -15.94 14.39 -11.82
N LYS A 42 -14.81 14.60 -12.50
CA LYS A 42 -14.57 14.29 -13.91
C LYS A 42 -13.44 13.29 -14.13
N LEU A 43 -12.69 12.89 -13.10
CA LEU A 43 -11.51 12.02 -13.25
C LEU A 43 -11.88 10.70 -13.93
N GLN A 44 -12.95 10.05 -13.48
CA GLN A 44 -13.39 8.74 -13.98
C GLN A 44 -13.78 8.83 -15.47
N THR A 45 -14.65 9.77 -15.81
CA THR A 45 -15.09 10.00 -17.19
C THR A 45 -13.92 10.39 -18.10
N PHE A 46 -13.00 11.22 -17.60
CA PHE A 46 -11.80 11.62 -18.33
C PHE A 46 -10.90 10.42 -18.65
N LEU A 47 -10.61 9.58 -17.66
CA LEU A 47 -9.80 8.37 -17.85
C LEU A 47 -10.47 7.37 -18.79
N LYS A 48 -11.78 7.17 -18.66
CA LYS A 48 -12.54 6.25 -19.51
C LYS A 48 -12.55 6.69 -20.97
N ALA A 49 -12.65 7.98 -21.23
CA ALA A 49 -12.56 8.54 -22.59
C ALA A 49 -11.17 8.36 -23.20
N ARG A 50 -10.10 8.48 -22.39
CA ARG A 50 -8.70 8.33 -22.84
C ARG A 50 -8.29 6.88 -23.08
N TYR A 51 -8.85 5.96 -22.29
CA TYR A 51 -8.45 4.55 -22.25
C TYR A 51 -9.69 3.65 -22.31
N PRO A 52 -10.42 3.64 -23.44
CA PRO A 52 -11.75 3.01 -23.51
C PRO A 52 -11.72 1.49 -23.28
N THR A 53 -10.61 0.84 -23.63
CA THR A 53 -10.44 -0.62 -23.53
C THR A 53 -9.75 -1.09 -22.25
N ALA A 54 -9.21 -0.16 -21.45
CA ALA A 54 -8.48 -0.50 -20.23
C ALA A 54 -9.42 -0.86 -19.07
N GLN A 55 -8.96 -1.76 -18.21
CA GLN A 55 -9.36 -1.73 -16.81
C GLN A 55 -8.63 -0.59 -16.13
N ILE A 56 -9.36 0.33 -15.49
CA ILE A 56 -8.78 1.45 -14.76
C ILE A 56 -8.82 1.12 -13.28
N VAL A 57 -7.65 1.07 -12.64
CA VAL A 57 -7.50 0.77 -11.22
C VAL A 57 -6.71 1.90 -10.56
N GLY A 58 -7.07 2.30 -9.36
CA GLY A 58 -6.32 3.33 -8.66
C GLY A 58 -6.69 3.49 -7.21
N CYS A 59 -5.96 4.34 -6.51
CA CYS A 59 -6.30 4.76 -5.16
C CYS A 59 -5.72 6.12 -4.80
N THR A 60 -6.20 6.63 -3.67
CA THR A 60 -5.62 7.81 -3.04
C THR A 60 -4.31 7.47 -2.34
N THR A 61 -3.40 8.43 -2.26
CA THR A 61 -2.08 8.25 -1.65
C THR A 61 -1.74 9.36 -0.64
N SER A 62 -0.54 9.28 -0.06
CA SER A 62 0.04 10.31 0.81
C SER A 62 1.26 10.98 0.16
N GLY A 63 1.31 10.96 -1.18
CA GLY A 63 2.39 11.47 -2.00
C GLY A 63 2.52 10.65 -3.28
N GLU A 64 2.57 11.32 -4.42
CA GLU A 64 2.72 10.68 -5.72
C GLU A 64 4.16 10.82 -6.22
N ILE A 65 4.71 9.73 -6.78
CA ILE A 65 6.07 9.68 -7.28
C ILE A 65 6.05 9.54 -8.80
N ASN A 66 6.88 10.33 -9.47
CA ASN A 66 7.17 10.18 -10.90
C ASN A 66 8.65 10.46 -11.18
N VAL A 67 9.03 10.44 -12.45
CA VAL A 67 10.44 10.61 -12.88
C VAL A 67 11.04 11.96 -12.49
N THR A 68 10.22 13.00 -12.25
CA THR A 68 10.69 14.34 -11.88
C THR A 68 10.70 14.59 -10.37
N GLY A 69 10.14 13.69 -9.56
CA GLY A 69 10.22 13.77 -8.10
C GLY A 69 8.98 13.25 -7.35
N VAL A 70 8.81 13.79 -6.15
CA VAL A 70 7.71 13.49 -5.23
C VAL A 70 6.79 14.70 -5.14
N TYR A 71 5.48 14.48 -5.25
CA TYR A 71 4.48 15.53 -5.34
C TYR A 71 3.31 15.25 -4.41
N ASP A 72 2.74 16.34 -3.90
CA ASP A 72 1.43 16.33 -3.26
C ASP A 72 0.38 16.88 -4.23
N ASP A 73 -0.89 16.56 -3.95
CA ASP A 73 -2.03 17.11 -4.69
C ASP A 73 -1.96 16.89 -6.21
N SER A 74 -1.33 15.80 -6.62
CA SER A 74 -1.10 15.49 -8.02
C SER A 74 -1.88 14.24 -8.46
N ILE A 75 -1.89 13.97 -9.76
CA ILE A 75 -2.44 12.74 -10.35
C ILE A 75 -1.32 12.10 -11.14
N GLN A 76 -0.99 10.84 -10.83
CA GLN A 76 -0.07 10.01 -11.60
C GLN A 76 -0.87 8.95 -12.36
N ILE A 77 -0.74 8.92 -13.69
CA ILE A 77 -1.42 7.98 -14.58
C ILE A 77 -0.36 7.11 -15.25
N THR A 78 -0.47 5.79 -15.09
CA THR A 78 0.40 4.81 -15.77
C THR A 78 -0.45 3.92 -16.67
N ALA A 79 -0.36 4.13 -17.97
CA ALA A 79 -1.04 3.32 -18.99
C ALA A 79 -0.14 2.19 -19.46
N ILE A 80 -0.68 0.96 -19.47
CA ILE A 80 0.05 -0.27 -19.73
C ILE A 80 -0.66 -1.05 -20.83
N MET A 81 0.09 -1.45 -21.85
CA MET A 81 -0.36 -2.42 -22.84
C MET A 81 0.46 -3.71 -22.71
N TRP A 82 -0.23 -4.76 -22.25
CA TRP A 82 0.30 -6.11 -22.21
C TRP A 82 0.03 -6.85 -23.52
N GLU A 83 1.08 -7.38 -24.15
CA GLU A 83 0.95 -8.17 -25.39
C GLU A 83 0.73 -9.67 -25.10
N LYS A 84 1.44 -10.21 -24.10
CA LYS A 84 1.45 -11.64 -23.77
C LYS A 84 0.87 -11.96 -22.39
N VAL A 85 0.52 -10.94 -21.62
CA VAL A 85 -0.03 -11.08 -20.27
C VAL A 85 -1.51 -10.75 -20.32
N VAL A 86 -2.32 -11.66 -19.79
CA VAL A 86 -3.75 -11.41 -19.58
C VAL A 86 -3.93 -10.85 -18.17
N GLN A 87 -4.83 -9.89 -18.01
CA GLN A 87 -5.20 -9.35 -16.71
C GLN A 87 -6.65 -9.70 -16.39
N ARG A 88 -6.92 -10.06 -15.13
CA ARG A 88 -8.29 -10.19 -14.60
C ARG A 88 -8.37 -9.43 -13.30
N VAL A 89 -9.46 -8.69 -13.10
CA VAL A 89 -9.68 -7.92 -11.88
C VAL A 89 -10.81 -8.54 -11.10
N ALA A 90 -10.58 -8.80 -9.82
CA ALA A 90 -11.64 -9.07 -8.85
C ALA A 90 -11.66 -7.92 -7.84
N GLN A 91 -12.85 -7.49 -7.44
CA GLN A 91 -12.99 -6.45 -6.44
C GLN A 91 -14.18 -6.73 -5.53
N THR A 92 -14.12 -6.18 -4.33
CA THR A 92 -15.27 -6.10 -3.43
C THR A 92 -15.13 -4.90 -2.51
N LYS A 93 -16.22 -4.58 -1.81
CA LYS A 93 -16.25 -3.53 -0.78
C LYS A 93 -16.36 -4.15 0.60
N MET A 94 -15.61 -3.60 1.54
CA MET A 94 -15.65 -3.88 2.97
C MET A 94 -16.11 -2.65 3.74
N SER A 95 -16.73 -2.88 4.90
CA SER A 95 -17.17 -1.83 5.83
C SER A 95 -16.39 -1.84 7.16
N GLY A 96 -15.43 -2.75 7.33
CA GLY A 96 -14.61 -2.87 8.54
C GLY A 96 -13.62 -4.03 8.47
N MET A 97 -12.59 -4.00 9.33
CA MET A 97 -11.42 -4.89 9.25
C MET A 97 -11.68 -6.37 9.57
N GLN A 98 -12.83 -6.71 10.16
CA GLN A 98 -13.05 -8.02 10.79
C GLN A 98 -12.90 -9.19 9.80
N ASN A 99 -13.35 -8.99 8.56
CA ASN A 99 -13.45 -10.02 7.53
C ASN A 99 -12.37 -9.93 6.44
N SER A 100 -11.23 -9.27 6.72
CA SER A 100 -10.19 -9.05 5.70
C SER A 100 -9.61 -10.36 5.16
N PHE A 101 -9.47 -11.38 6.02
CA PHE A 101 -8.99 -12.70 5.64
C PHE A 101 -9.97 -13.41 4.70
N GLU A 102 -11.23 -13.55 5.12
CA GLU A 102 -12.28 -14.25 4.37
C GLU A 102 -12.52 -13.56 3.03
N THR A 103 -12.50 -12.23 3.03
CA THR A 103 -12.68 -11.41 1.84
C THR A 103 -11.56 -11.63 0.84
N ALA A 104 -10.29 -11.60 1.28
CA ALA A 104 -9.15 -11.90 0.42
C ALA A 104 -9.21 -13.33 -0.12
N ALA A 105 -9.57 -14.32 0.70
CA ALA A 105 -9.71 -15.70 0.25
C ALA A 105 -10.81 -15.86 -0.82
N LEU A 106 -11.91 -15.11 -0.74
CA LEU A 106 -12.97 -15.10 -1.76
C LEU A 106 -12.49 -14.48 -3.08
N LEU A 107 -11.78 -13.35 -3.02
CA LEU A 107 -11.19 -12.73 -4.21
C LEU A 107 -10.13 -13.64 -4.85
N ALA A 108 -9.29 -14.26 -4.03
CA ALA A 108 -8.27 -15.22 -4.46
C ALA A 108 -8.88 -16.39 -5.24
N LYS A 109 -10.01 -16.94 -4.77
CA LYS A 109 -10.72 -18.04 -5.47
C LYS A 109 -11.20 -17.62 -6.85
N GLN A 110 -11.64 -16.36 -7.03
CA GLN A 110 -12.07 -15.84 -8.33
C GLN A 110 -10.90 -15.68 -9.32
N LEU A 111 -9.70 -15.41 -8.80
CA LEU A 111 -8.50 -15.16 -9.60
C LEU A 111 -7.61 -16.41 -9.77
N LYS A 112 -7.85 -17.47 -9.01
CA LYS A 112 -7.01 -18.68 -9.09
C LYS A 112 -7.10 -19.31 -10.48
N ALA A 113 -5.94 -19.45 -11.11
CA ALA A 113 -5.75 -20.24 -12.33
C ALA A 113 -4.29 -20.70 -12.43
N ASP A 114 -4.04 -21.76 -13.18
CA ASP A 114 -2.69 -22.34 -13.33
C ASP A 114 -1.69 -21.37 -13.96
N THR A 115 -2.19 -20.43 -14.77
CA THR A 115 -1.37 -19.42 -15.44
C THR A 115 -1.21 -18.12 -14.64
N LEU A 116 -1.78 -18.00 -13.44
CA LEU A 116 -1.61 -16.84 -12.57
C LEU A 116 -0.15 -16.77 -12.10
N LYS A 117 0.51 -15.64 -12.33
CA LYS A 117 1.92 -15.43 -11.98
C LYS A 117 2.15 -14.38 -10.90
N ALA A 118 1.26 -13.41 -10.76
CA ALA A 118 1.32 -12.42 -9.69
C ALA A 118 -0.04 -11.76 -9.46
N LEU A 119 -0.17 -11.16 -8.28
CA LEU A 119 -1.32 -10.36 -7.88
C LEU A 119 -0.86 -8.94 -7.53
N VAL A 120 -1.50 -7.93 -8.12
CA VAL A 120 -1.38 -6.53 -7.69
C VAL A 120 -2.61 -6.17 -6.88
N VAL A 121 -2.44 -5.77 -5.62
CA VAL A 121 -3.52 -5.46 -4.69
C VAL A 121 -3.51 -3.99 -4.33
N ILE A 122 -4.65 -3.33 -4.54
CA ILE A 122 -4.92 -1.96 -4.08
C ILE A 122 -6.13 -2.04 -3.17
N SER A 123 -5.98 -1.60 -1.92
CA SER A 123 -7.02 -1.71 -0.90
C SER A 123 -7.15 -0.43 -0.08
N ASP A 124 -8.28 -0.25 0.59
CA ASP A 124 -8.44 0.75 1.66
C ASP A 124 -7.38 0.56 2.76
N GLY A 125 -6.79 1.66 3.23
CA GLY A 125 -5.74 1.65 4.25
C GLY A 125 -6.19 1.92 5.68
N LEU A 126 -7.49 2.18 5.90
CA LEU A 126 -8.06 2.50 7.21
C LEU A 126 -9.05 1.43 7.68
N ASN A 127 -9.75 0.76 6.77
CA ASN A 127 -10.84 -0.17 7.07
C ASN A 127 -10.52 -1.62 6.72
N VAL A 128 -9.31 -1.90 6.24
CA VAL A 128 -8.84 -3.26 5.91
C VAL A 128 -7.57 -3.57 6.70
N ASN A 129 -7.52 -4.75 7.31
CA ASN A 129 -6.31 -5.24 7.95
C ASN A 129 -5.41 -5.90 6.91
N GLY A 130 -4.30 -5.23 6.55
CA GLY A 130 -3.37 -5.72 5.52
C GLY A 130 -2.69 -7.06 5.84
N SER A 131 -2.47 -7.39 7.12
CA SER A 131 -1.89 -8.69 7.51
C SER A 131 -2.88 -9.83 7.25
N GLU A 132 -4.14 -9.63 7.63
CA GLU A 132 -5.20 -10.62 7.40
C GLU A 132 -5.55 -10.73 5.92
N LEU A 133 -5.53 -9.61 5.18
CA LEU A 133 -5.71 -9.60 3.73
C LEU A 133 -4.64 -10.44 3.02
N LEU A 134 -3.37 -10.25 3.36
CA LEU A 134 -2.27 -11.03 2.77
C LEU A 134 -2.40 -12.52 3.10
N LYS A 135 -2.64 -12.87 4.37
CA LYS A 135 -2.86 -14.26 4.81
C LYS A 135 -4.03 -14.90 4.05
N GLY A 136 -5.13 -14.17 3.83
CA GLY A 136 -6.29 -14.65 3.09
C GLY A 136 -5.98 -14.98 1.63
N PHE A 137 -5.24 -14.12 0.92
CA PHE A 137 -4.79 -14.41 -0.44
C PHE A 137 -3.85 -15.63 -0.48
N GLN A 138 -2.85 -15.67 0.41
CA GLN A 138 -1.86 -16.76 0.49
C GLN A 138 -2.52 -18.12 0.81
N SER A 139 -3.58 -18.13 1.62
CA SER A 139 -4.32 -19.37 1.94
C SER A 139 -4.89 -20.10 0.72
N VAL A 140 -5.09 -19.39 -0.40
CA VAL A 140 -5.67 -19.92 -1.64
C VAL A 140 -4.63 -20.01 -2.78
N LEU A 141 -3.75 -19.01 -2.86
CA LEU A 141 -2.77 -18.83 -3.94
C LEU A 141 -1.38 -19.40 -3.63
N GLY A 142 -1.08 -19.73 -2.37
CA GLY A 142 0.24 -20.17 -1.94
C GLY A 142 1.30 -19.08 -2.13
N GLU A 143 2.42 -19.44 -2.72
CA GLU A 143 3.62 -18.61 -2.90
C GLU A 143 3.57 -17.65 -4.10
N ILE A 144 2.41 -17.49 -4.75
CA ILE A 144 2.27 -16.53 -5.84
C ILE A 144 2.59 -15.11 -5.30
N PRO A 145 3.51 -14.35 -5.93
CA PRO A 145 3.84 -13.00 -5.50
C PRO A 145 2.61 -12.10 -5.41
N ILE A 146 2.46 -11.44 -4.26
CA ILE A 146 1.43 -10.43 -4.01
C ILE A 146 2.13 -9.11 -3.73
N ILE A 147 1.91 -8.13 -4.61
CA ILE A 147 2.47 -6.78 -4.52
C ILE A 147 1.36 -5.74 -4.51
N GLY A 148 1.71 -4.50 -4.22
CA GLY A 148 0.78 -3.36 -4.23
C GLY A 148 0.79 -2.61 -2.91
N GLY A 149 -0.34 -2.03 -2.53
CA GLY A 149 -0.39 -1.13 -1.37
C GLY A 149 -1.78 -0.82 -0.87
N LEU A 150 -1.79 -0.13 0.27
CA LEU A 150 -2.99 0.38 0.90
C LEU A 150 -3.11 1.88 0.63
N ALA A 151 -4.32 2.34 0.35
CA ALA A 151 -4.60 3.73 0.04
C ALA A 151 -4.31 4.64 1.24
N GLY A 152 -3.82 5.85 0.97
CA GLY A 152 -3.52 6.89 1.94
C GLY A 152 -4.34 8.16 1.72
N ASP A 153 -4.20 9.11 2.65
CA ASP A 153 -4.91 10.38 2.63
C ASP A 153 -4.07 11.58 3.13
N GLY A 154 -2.77 11.55 2.86
CA GLY A 154 -1.85 12.61 3.29
C GLY A 154 -1.56 12.60 4.79
N GLY A 155 -1.82 11.48 5.47
CA GLY A 155 -1.60 11.32 6.92
C GLY A 155 -2.71 11.89 7.80
N ALA A 156 -3.89 12.15 7.22
CA ALA A 156 -5.07 12.57 7.97
C ALA A 156 -5.74 11.40 8.72
N PHE A 157 -5.64 10.17 8.19
CA PHE A 157 -6.28 8.96 8.71
C PHE A 157 -7.80 9.08 8.89
N VAL A 158 -8.45 9.78 7.96
CA VAL A 158 -9.90 10.02 7.95
C VAL A 158 -10.59 9.30 6.80
N LYS A 159 -10.03 9.34 5.59
CA LYS A 159 -10.72 8.82 4.40
C LYS A 159 -9.77 8.47 3.27
N THR A 160 -9.86 7.23 2.81
CA THR A 160 -9.16 6.78 1.58
C THR A 160 -10.17 6.45 0.50
N LEU A 161 -9.75 6.52 -0.77
CA LEU A 161 -10.58 6.17 -1.91
C LEU A 161 -9.83 5.22 -2.84
N GLN A 162 -10.57 4.32 -3.45
CA GLN A 162 -10.11 3.43 -4.51
C GLN A 162 -10.97 3.66 -5.75
N LEU A 163 -10.36 3.45 -6.91
CA LEU A 163 -10.95 3.62 -8.22
C LEU A 163 -10.95 2.27 -8.93
N PHE A 164 -12.13 1.81 -9.35
CA PHE A 164 -12.28 0.73 -10.32
C PHE A 164 -13.21 1.17 -11.45
N ASN A 165 -12.64 1.34 -12.64
CA ASN A 165 -13.29 1.87 -13.82
C ASN A 165 -13.99 3.21 -13.54
N GLU A 166 -15.31 3.21 -13.45
CA GLU A 166 -16.11 4.42 -13.22
C GLU A 166 -16.52 4.59 -11.75
N THR A 167 -16.20 3.61 -10.90
CA THR A 167 -16.58 3.61 -9.49
C THR A 167 -15.43 4.10 -8.63
N VAL A 168 -15.68 5.15 -7.86
CA VAL A 168 -14.82 5.58 -6.75
C VAL A 168 -15.54 5.30 -5.43
N SER A 169 -14.87 4.59 -4.53
CA SER A 169 -15.43 4.22 -3.24
C SER A 169 -14.34 4.11 -2.19
N ASP A 170 -14.70 4.34 -0.93
CA ASP A 170 -13.97 3.85 0.22
C ASP A 170 -14.20 2.34 0.42
N GLY A 171 -13.34 1.72 1.23
CA GLY A 171 -13.46 0.32 1.64
C GLY A 171 -13.31 -0.70 0.52
N MET A 172 -12.92 -0.30 -0.70
CA MET A 172 -12.80 -1.23 -1.81
C MET A 172 -11.44 -1.95 -1.77
N ILE A 173 -11.47 -3.24 -2.07
CA ILE A 173 -10.28 -4.05 -2.34
C ILE A 173 -10.34 -4.41 -3.81
N ILE A 174 -9.28 -4.08 -4.53
CA ILE A 174 -9.10 -4.37 -5.95
C ILE A 174 -7.87 -5.25 -6.10
N ALA A 175 -8.05 -6.43 -6.68
CA ALA A 175 -7.00 -7.41 -6.90
C ALA A 175 -6.90 -7.68 -8.41
N VAL A 176 -5.75 -7.34 -9.00
CA VAL A 176 -5.44 -7.57 -10.41
C VAL A 176 -4.55 -8.80 -10.53
N GLY A 177 -5.11 -9.90 -11.02
CA GLY A 177 -4.33 -11.08 -11.37
C GLY A 177 -3.65 -10.88 -12.72
N LEU A 178 -2.36 -11.19 -12.78
CA LEU A 178 -1.54 -11.15 -13.99
C LEU A 178 -1.18 -12.58 -14.41
N TYR A 179 -1.55 -12.95 -15.64
CA TYR A 179 -1.47 -14.33 -16.13
C TYR A 179 -0.60 -14.43 -17.38
N GLY A 180 0.24 -15.46 -17.44
CA GLY A 180 1.02 -15.81 -18.63
C GLY A 180 2.47 -16.13 -18.33
N ASP A 181 3.01 -17.14 -18.99
CA ASP A 181 4.36 -17.67 -18.71
C ASP A 181 5.51 -16.75 -19.12
N SER A 182 5.22 -15.71 -19.92
CA SER A 182 6.21 -14.67 -20.26
C SER A 182 6.34 -13.57 -19.19
N LEU A 183 5.52 -13.60 -18.12
CA LEU A 183 5.62 -12.61 -17.05
C LEU A 183 6.76 -12.98 -16.09
N ILE A 184 7.66 -12.02 -15.88
CA ILE A 184 8.73 -12.10 -14.89
C ILE A 184 8.39 -11.13 -13.77
N VAL A 185 8.42 -11.60 -12.53
CA VAL A 185 8.08 -10.82 -11.34
C VAL A 185 9.17 -11.00 -10.31
N SER A 186 9.56 -9.90 -9.68
CA SER A 186 10.43 -9.86 -8.52
C SER A 186 9.92 -8.75 -7.60
N SER A 187 10.19 -8.87 -6.31
CA SER A 187 9.72 -7.93 -5.29
C SER A 187 10.81 -7.72 -4.23
N GLY A 188 10.91 -6.49 -3.75
CA GLY A 188 11.80 -6.11 -2.65
C GLY A 188 11.11 -5.09 -1.76
N ALA A 189 11.35 -5.18 -0.45
CA ALA A 189 10.72 -4.30 0.53
C ALA A 189 11.75 -3.85 1.57
N LEU A 190 12.03 -2.55 1.62
CA LEU A 190 12.87 -1.90 2.62
C LEU A 190 12.31 -0.49 2.88
N GLY A 191 12.36 -0.04 4.13
CA GLY A 191 11.69 1.19 4.55
C GLY A 191 12.57 2.24 5.24
N GLY A 192 13.89 2.02 5.34
CA GLY A 192 14.81 3.00 5.95
C GLY A 192 14.64 3.22 7.47
N TRP A 193 13.75 2.48 8.13
CA TRP A 193 13.43 2.66 9.55
C TRP A 193 14.53 2.11 10.45
N LYS A 194 14.85 2.86 11.52
CA LYS A 194 15.81 2.43 12.54
C LYS A 194 15.15 2.37 13.92
N PRO A 195 15.20 1.22 14.61
CA PRO A 195 14.71 1.09 15.98
C PRO A 195 15.46 2.00 16.94
N TYR A 196 14.74 2.56 17.91
CA TYR A 196 15.28 3.32 19.02
C TYR A 196 14.53 3.00 20.32
N GLY A 197 15.07 3.45 21.46
CA GLY A 197 14.48 3.20 22.78
C GLY A 197 14.58 1.74 23.24
N PRO A 198 14.09 1.39 24.44
CA PRO A 198 14.13 0.02 24.93
C PRO A 198 13.17 -0.91 24.16
N PRO A 199 13.47 -2.21 24.01
CA PRO A 199 12.48 -3.19 23.56
C PRO A 199 11.32 -3.27 24.55
N ARG A 200 10.13 -3.53 24.02
CA ARG A 200 8.87 -3.68 24.76
C ARG A 200 8.18 -4.97 24.32
N LYS A 201 7.66 -5.74 25.26
CA LYS A 201 6.91 -6.96 24.99
C LYS A 201 5.43 -6.60 24.83
N ILE A 202 4.79 -7.07 23.77
CA ILE A 202 3.34 -6.99 23.63
C ILE A 202 2.75 -8.01 24.60
N THR A 203 2.00 -7.55 25.60
CA THR A 203 1.41 -8.43 26.63
C THR A 203 -0.09 -8.63 26.46
N LYS A 204 -0.75 -7.80 25.65
CA LYS A 204 -2.15 -7.97 25.27
C LYS A 204 -2.46 -7.26 23.96
N SER A 205 -2.91 -8.02 22.97
CA SER A 205 -3.39 -7.48 21.70
C SER A 205 -4.49 -8.33 21.08
N GLU A 206 -5.30 -7.72 20.21
CA GLU A 206 -6.23 -8.42 19.33
C GLU A 206 -5.97 -7.98 17.89
N LYS A 207 -5.43 -8.89 17.08
CA LYS A 207 -5.00 -8.60 15.69
C LYS A 207 -4.05 -7.39 15.63
N ASN A 208 -4.54 -6.25 15.18
CA ASN A 208 -3.78 -5.01 15.03
C ASN A 208 -4.03 -3.97 16.14
N ILE A 209 -4.84 -4.31 17.14
CA ILE A 209 -5.14 -3.45 18.28
C ILE A 209 -4.30 -3.90 19.47
N VAL A 210 -3.41 -3.03 19.94
CA VAL A 210 -2.54 -3.28 21.08
C VAL A 210 -3.11 -2.58 22.31
N TYR A 211 -3.42 -3.37 23.34
CA TYR A 211 -3.96 -2.88 24.61
C TYR A 211 -2.86 -2.71 25.66
N GLU A 212 -1.86 -3.60 25.68
CA GLU A 212 -0.81 -3.58 26.71
C GLU A 212 0.58 -3.87 26.15
N MET A 213 1.56 -3.14 26.70
CA MET A 213 2.99 -3.35 26.52
C MET A 213 3.66 -3.45 27.89
N ASP A 214 4.41 -4.53 28.13
CA ASP A 214 5.04 -4.86 29.42
C ASP A 214 4.07 -4.84 30.61
N GLY A 215 2.85 -5.35 30.42
CA GLY A 215 1.79 -5.35 31.44
C GLY A 215 1.28 -3.95 31.80
N LYS A 216 1.53 -2.95 30.96
CA LYS A 216 1.05 -1.57 31.13
C LYS A 216 0.19 -1.15 29.95
N PRO A 217 -0.79 -0.24 30.16
CA PRO A 217 -1.61 0.28 29.07
C PRO A 217 -0.76 0.87 27.94
N ALA A 218 -1.07 0.49 26.70
CA ALA A 218 -0.24 0.78 25.54
C ALA A 218 -0.18 2.28 25.19
N LEU A 219 -1.33 2.97 25.18
CA LEU A 219 -1.40 4.37 24.76
C LEU A 219 -0.62 5.33 25.67
N PRO A 220 -0.73 5.29 27.01
CA PRO A 220 0.08 6.13 27.90
C PRO A 220 1.58 5.90 27.73
N LEU A 221 1.99 4.62 27.60
CA LEU A 221 3.38 4.25 27.40
C LEU A 221 3.91 4.79 26.06
N TYR A 222 3.13 4.68 24.98
CA TYR A 222 3.48 5.23 23.67
C TYR A 222 3.62 6.77 23.71
N ARG A 223 2.66 7.47 24.33
CA ARG A 223 2.70 8.93 24.52
C ARG A 223 3.94 9.39 25.29
N MET A 224 4.33 8.64 26.32
CA MET A 224 5.54 8.92 27.09
C MET A 224 6.79 8.92 26.21
N TYR A 225 6.91 7.98 25.26
CA TYR A 225 8.09 7.88 24.40
C TYR A 225 8.16 8.93 23.30
N ILE A 226 7.03 9.23 22.66
CA ILE A 226 7.01 10.22 21.59
C ILE A 226 7.01 11.65 22.16
N GLY A 227 6.73 11.81 23.45
CA GLY A 227 6.68 13.10 24.13
C GLY A 227 5.39 13.87 23.90
N GLU A 228 5.15 14.87 24.75
CA GLU A 228 3.89 15.62 24.78
C GLU A 228 3.61 16.38 23.47
N ALA A 229 4.66 16.95 22.87
CA ALA A 229 4.55 17.72 21.62
C ALA A 229 3.95 16.89 20.48
N PHE A 230 4.38 15.64 20.33
CA PHE A 230 3.85 14.75 19.31
C PHE A 230 2.55 14.07 19.75
N SER A 231 2.35 13.81 21.04
CA SER A 231 1.15 13.15 21.56
C SER A 231 -0.16 13.89 21.24
N LYS A 232 -0.12 15.22 21.14
CA LYS A 232 -1.30 16.06 20.81
C LYS A 232 -1.79 15.89 19.37
N GLY A 233 -0.94 15.45 18.46
CA GLY A 233 -1.27 15.29 17.04
C GLY A 233 -1.56 13.85 16.62
N LEU A 234 -1.78 12.94 17.57
CA LEU A 234 -2.13 11.55 17.26
C LEU A 234 -3.53 11.46 16.64
N PRO A 235 -3.77 10.49 15.72
CA PRO A 235 -2.81 9.49 15.24
C PRO A 235 -1.81 10.03 14.19
N GLY A 236 -2.05 11.18 13.57
CA GLY A 236 -1.24 11.72 12.46
C GLY A 236 0.26 11.82 12.75
N THR A 237 0.65 12.32 13.92
CA THR A 237 2.07 12.39 14.34
C THR A 237 2.71 11.02 14.55
N GLY A 238 1.90 9.98 14.76
CA GLY A 238 2.34 8.60 14.92
C GLY A 238 3.02 8.02 13.68
N LEU A 239 2.80 8.61 12.49
CA LEU A 239 3.55 8.29 11.27
C LEU A 239 5.06 8.39 11.45
N LYS A 240 5.52 9.29 12.32
CA LYS A 240 6.95 9.51 12.58
C LYS A 240 7.56 8.47 13.53
N PHE A 241 6.71 7.70 14.20
CA PHE A 241 7.09 6.81 15.30
C PHE A 241 6.41 5.43 15.21
N PRO A 242 6.46 4.73 14.07
CA PRO A 242 5.86 3.40 13.97
C PRO A 242 6.57 2.42 14.90
N LEU A 243 5.93 1.28 15.16
CA LEU A 243 6.60 0.16 15.81
C LEU A 243 7.35 -0.69 14.78
N ALA A 244 8.59 -1.05 15.09
CA ALA A 244 9.26 -2.20 14.50
C ALA A 244 8.98 -3.44 15.34
N ILE A 245 8.52 -4.49 14.69
CA ILE A 245 8.58 -5.85 15.22
C ILE A 245 10.00 -6.36 14.97
N ILE A 246 10.62 -6.88 16.03
CA ILE A 246 11.99 -7.38 16.02
C ILE A 246 12.04 -8.75 16.68
N GLU A 247 12.94 -9.60 16.21
CA GLU A 247 13.28 -10.83 16.92
C GLU A 247 13.93 -10.50 18.27
N GLU A 248 13.57 -11.27 19.29
CA GLU A 248 14.09 -11.08 20.65
C GLU A 248 15.62 -11.23 20.68
N GLY A 249 16.31 -10.23 21.25
CA GLY A 249 17.78 -10.17 21.28
C GLY A 249 18.44 -9.66 19.98
N LYS A 250 17.69 -9.46 18.90
CA LYS A 250 18.21 -8.87 17.65
C LYS A 250 17.86 -7.38 17.53
N ARG A 251 18.47 -6.71 16.55
CA ARG A 251 18.21 -5.30 16.22
C ARG A 251 17.62 -5.10 14.83
N ASP A 252 17.55 -6.17 14.04
CA ASP A 252 17.03 -6.11 12.68
C ASP A 252 15.51 -5.97 12.72
N VAL A 253 15.01 -5.09 11.86
CA VAL A 253 13.58 -4.83 11.71
C VAL A 253 13.02 -5.91 10.80
N GLU A 254 12.07 -6.69 11.31
CA GLU A 254 11.32 -7.62 10.48
C GLU A 254 10.17 -6.91 9.77
N LYS A 255 9.39 -6.14 10.54
CA LYS A 255 8.15 -5.54 10.07
C LYS A 255 7.95 -4.17 10.71
N ILE A 256 7.42 -3.23 9.93
CA ILE A 256 7.00 -1.91 10.42
C ILE A 256 5.49 -1.88 10.55
N ARG A 257 5.02 -1.20 11.61
CA ARG A 257 3.61 -1.07 11.99
C ARG A 257 3.33 0.40 12.29
N THR A 258 2.74 1.05 11.31
CA THR A 258 2.31 2.45 11.39
C THR A 258 1.08 2.59 12.27
N LEU A 259 1.05 3.59 13.15
CA LEU A 259 -0.13 3.89 13.96
C LEU A 259 -1.23 4.50 13.08
N LEU A 260 -2.44 3.92 13.12
CA LEU A 260 -3.61 4.37 12.38
C LEU A 260 -4.63 5.08 13.27
N ALA A 261 -4.82 4.60 14.50
CA ALA A 261 -5.81 5.17 15.43
C ALA A 261 -5.40 4.94 16.89
N VAL A 262 -6.02 5.70 17.79
CA VAL A 262 -5.88 5.57 19.24
C VAL A 262 -7.24 5.55 19.90
N ASN A 263 -7.41 4.76 20.96
CA ASN A 263 -8.60 4.80 21.80
C ASN A 263 -8.18 5.20 23.22
N ALA A 264 -8.62 6.38 23.67
CA ALA A 264 -8.28 6.92 24.98
C ALA A 264 -9.03 6.22 26.13
N GLU A 265 -10.22 5.70 25.88
CA GLU A 265 -11.03 5.01 26.89
C GLU A 265 -10.46 3.62 27.18
N GLU A 266 -10.07 2.90 26.12
CA GLU A 266 -9.47 1.55 26.23
C GLU A 266 -7.95 1.57 26.41
N ASN A 267 -7.31 2.76 26.33
CA ASN A 267 -5.86 2.93 26.30
C ASN A 267 -5.14 2.09 25.22
N SER A 268 -5.78 1.91 24.06
CA SER A 268 -5.28 1.06 22.98
C SER A 268 -4.75 1.84 21.78
N LEU A 269 -3.93 1.15 20.98
CA LEU A 269 -3.31 1.64 19.75
C LEU A 269 -3.67 0.71 18.59
N THR A 270 -4.17 1.24 17.48
CA THR A 270 -4.49 0.46 16.28
C THR A 270 -3.41 0.68 15.22
N PHE A 271 -2.80 -0.41 14.74
CA PHE A 271 -1.70 -0.37 13.77
C PHE A 271 -2.09 -0.86 12.36
N ALA A 272 -1.27 -0.50 11.38
CA ALA A 272 -1.33 -0.98 10.00
C ALA A 272 -0.78 -2.41 9.90
N GLY A 273 -1.61 -3.38 10.29
CA GLY A 273 -1.28 -4.80 10.33
C GLY A 273 -1.13 -5.33 11.76
N ASN A 274 -1.13 -6.66 11.90
CA ASN A 274 -1.16 -7.31 13.20
C ASN A 274 0.11 -7.04 14.02
N VAL A 275 -0.09 -6.93 15.33
CA VAL A 275 0.95 -6.87 16.36
C VAL A 275 0.54 -7.90 17.41
N GLU A 276 1.18 -9.06 17.39
CA GLU A 276 0.73 -10.26 18.10
C GLU A 276 1.24 -10.29 19.54
N GLU A 277 0.45 -10.88 20.45
CA GLU A 277 0.86 -11.06 21.84
C GLU A 277 2.14 -11.90 21.91
N GLY A 278 3.08 -11.48 22.74
CA GLY A 278 4.40 -12.09 22.83
C GLY A 278 5.44 -11.54 21.84
N GLU A 279 5.05 -10.75 20.84
CA GLU A 279 6.02 -10.05 19.98
C GLU A 279 6.84 -9.04 20.78
N THR A 280 8.08 -8.82 20.33
CA THR A 280 8.95 -7.77 20.86
C THR A 280 8.95 -6.62 19.87
N VAL A 281 8.67 -5.41 20.37
CA VAL A 281 8.60 -4.20 19.56
C VAL A 281 9.56 -3.12 20.04
N ARG A 282 9.96 -2.25 19.12
CA ARG A 282 10.65 -0.99 19.41
C ARG A 282 10.04 0.13 18.61
N LEU A 283 10.11 1.35 19.13
CA LEU A 283 9.77 2.51 18.32
C LEU A 283 10.82 2.69 17.23
N CYS A 284 10.38 3.22 16.10
CA CYS A 284 11.23 3.48 14.96
C CYS A 284 11.23 4.96 14.61
N GLN A 285 12.36 5.40 14.06
CA GLN A 285 12.51 6.72 13.47
C GLN A 285 13.27 6.59 12.16
N THR A 286 13.11 7.60 11.32
CA THR A 286 13.79 7.69 10.02
C THR A 286 14.13 9.14 9.71
N ASN A 287 14.85 9.36 8.61
CA ASN A 287 15.09 10.67 8.01
C ASN A 287 15.01 10.52 6.48
N HIS A 288 15.07 11.64 5.75
CA HIS A 288 14.93 11.63 4.30
C HIS A 288 15.97 10.72 3.62
N ASP A 289 17.24 10.83 4.00
CA ASP A 289 18.32 10.03 3.39
C ASP A 289 18.08 8.54 3.55
N ARG A 290 17.70 8.08 4.74
CA ARG A 290 17.40 6.66 4.98
C ARG A 290 16.18 6.17 4.23
N LEU A 291 15.17 7.02 4.02
CA LEU A 291 14.01 6.65 3.20
C LEU A 291 14.43 6.44 1.75
N VAL A 292 15.29 7.31 1.22
CA VAL A 292 15.84 7.18 -0.14
C VAL A 292 16.73 5.94 -0.25
N GLU A 293 17.63 5.72 0.71
CA GLU A 293 18.48 4.51 0.78
C GLU A 293 17.63 3.23 0.88
N GLY A 294 16.56 3.26 1.68
CA GLY A 294 15.62 2.15 1.80
C GLY A 294 14.94 1.82 0.46
N ALA A 295 14.46 2.84 -0.26
CA ALA A 295 13.88 2.66 -1.59
C ALA A 295 14.91 2.13 -2.60
N GLY A 296 16.14 2.66 -2.57
CA GLY A 296 17.26 2.19 -3.40
C GLY A 296 17.61 0.72 -3.14
N GLY A 297 17.75 0.34 -1.87
CA GLY A 297 17.99 -1.04 -1.48
C GLY A 297 16.85 -1.98 -1.87
N ALA A 298 15.59 -1.53 -1.79
CA ALA A 298 14.45 -2.32 -2.27
C ALA A 298 14.54 -2.59 -3.78
N ALA A 299 14.99 -1.60 -4.56
CA ALA A 299 15.24 -1.77 -5.99
C ALA A 299 16.42 -2.74 -6.26
N GLU A 300 17.48 -2.69 -5.46
CA GLU A 300 18.59 -3.66 -5.54
C GLU A 300 18.09 -5.09 -5.27
N LEU A 301 17.27 -5.30 -4.24
CA LEU A 301 16.65 -6.61 -3.95
C LEU A 301 15.79 -7.11 -5.12
N VAL A 302 15.02 -6.23 -5.76
CA VAL A 302 14.25 -6.58 -6.97
C VAL A 302 15.20 -7.06 -8.07
N MET A 303 16.26 -6.31 -8.34
CA MET A 303 17.23 -6.65 -9.38
C MET A 303 17.95 -7.96 -9.08
N ASP A 304 18.35 -8.21 -7.84
CA ASP A 304 18.99 -9.46 -7.44
C ASP A 304 18.03 -10.65 -7.55
N GLY A 305 16.78 -10.46 -7.13
CA GLY A 305 15.72 -11.48 -7.25
C GLY A 305 15.40 -11.87 -8.69
N LEU A 306 15.68 -11.01 -9.67
CA LEU A 306 15.54 -11.38 -11.09
C LEU A 306 16.59 -12.42 -11.52
N GLY A 307 17.78 -12.46 -10.90
CA GLY A 307 18.81 -13.46 -11.20
C GLY A 307 19.10 -13.63 -12.69
N GLU A 308 19.01 -14.87 -13.20
CA GLU A 308 19.17 -15.21 -14.61
C GLU A 308 18.01 -14.72 -15.51
N ASN A 309 16.87 -14.34 -14.93
CA ASN A 309 15.73 -13.79 -15.65
C ASN A 309 15.87 -12.29 -15.94
N LYS A 310 17.03 -11.68 -15.67
CA LYS A 310 17.31 -10.29 -16.07
C LYS A 310 17.18 -10.16 -17.58
N THR A 311 16.42 -9.17 -18.03
CA THR A 311 16.24 -8.86 -19.46
C THR A 311 16.54 -7.40 -19.73
N ASN A 312 16.85 -7.06 -20.98
CA ASN A 312 16.94 -5.67 -21.45
C ASN A 312 15.58 -5.06 -21.80
N GLN A 313 14.47 -5.75 -21.52
CA GLN A 313 13.13 -5.24 -21.79
C GLN A 313 12.71 -4.23 -20.72
N THR A 314 11.91 -3.24 -21.13
CA THR A 314 11.33 -2.29 -20.18
C THR A 314 10.35 -3.00 -19.24
N GLY A 315 10.63 -2.94 -17.95
CA GLY A 315 9.75 -3.42 -16.87
C GLY A 315 8.89 -2.31 -16.28
N LEU A 316 8.06 -2.67 -15.30
CA LEU A 316 7.31 -1.74 -14.46
C LEU A 316 7.66 -2.02 -13.00
N ALA A 317 8.12 -0.99 -12.30
CA ALA A 317 8.16 -0.97 -10.83
C ALA A 317 6.87 -0.34 -10.33
N LEU A 318 6.23 -0.97 -9.33
CA LEU A 318 5.01 -0.51 -8.68
C LEU A 318 5.30 -0.15 -7.23
#